data_AF-A0A953RTA3-F1
#
_entry.id   AF-A0A953RTA3-F1
#
_cell.length_a   1.000
_cell.length_b   1.000
_cell.length_c   1.000
_cell.angle_alpha   90.00
_cell.angle_beta   90.00
_cell.angle_gamma   90.00
#
_symmetry.space_group_name_H-M   'P 1'
#
loop_
_entity.id
_entity.type
_entity.pdbx_description
1 polymer ?
#
loop_
_entity_poly.entity_id
_entity_poly.type
_entity_poly.pdbx_seq_one_letter_code
_entity_poly.pdbx_strand_id
1 'polypeptide(L)'
;MRRLLGLATIVGFSLFTSSFRSFAADTKSTDQATPDSTQKPDKDKKKKNKNKDPDEIGNREVDRGPNFYSLEKEIALGKQLAQEVERQAKVIDDPIVAEYVNRVGQNIVRNSDAKVPFTIKVVEDESINAFALPGGFFFVNTGLILKADNEAELAGVMAHEIAHVAARHGTRQATKAELANYMTIPLIFMGGWAGYGIRQAAGFLVPMSLLKFSRAYESDADMLGLQYMYKTGYDPASFVDFFEKIQALEKKKHGAVAELFSSHPMTDDRIQAAQKNIQNNLEARPEYVVNTSEFNEVKNRLAMIENRRKVDDKSGDPNKPQLRKKPGSGTSDDKDSKGDDDERPTLKRR
;
A
#
# COMPACT_ATOMS: atom_id res chain seq x y z
N MET A 1 53.39 -25.63 21.11
CA MET A 1 53.44 -26.99 21.71
C MET A 1 52.71 -26.95 23.04
N ARG A 2 51.80 -27.93 23.27
CA ARG A 2 51.45 -28.61 24.54
C ARG A 2 51.67 -27.83 25.86
N ARG A 3 50.79 -27.81 26.87
CA ARG A 3 49.61 -28.62 27.26
C ARG A 3 49.15 -28.08 28.65
N LEU A 4 47.84 -28.03 28.95
CA LEU A 4 47.12 -28.93 29.90
C LEU A 4 47.60 -28.81 31.38
N LEU A 5 46.82 -28.93 32.46
CA LEU A 5 45.43 -29.26 32.80
C LEU A 5 45.37 -29.24 34.35
N GLY A 6 44.20 -29.22 35.01
CA GLY A 6 44.13 -29.72 36.39
C GLY A 6 42.90 -29.34 37.23
N LEU A 7 41.86 -30.16 37.14
CA LEU A 7 40.71 -30.27 38.07
C LEU A 7 41.04 -31.28 39.20
N ALA A 8 40.54 -31.07 40.43
CA ALA A 8 39.97 -32.09 41.36
C ALA A 8 39.65 -31.44 42.74
N THR A 9 38.43 -31.37 43.32
CA THR A 9 37.42 -32.34 43.85
C THR A 9 37.66 -32.79 45.31
N ILE A 10 36.55 -32.97 46.08
CA ILE A 10 36.28 -33.85 47.26
C ILE A 10 36.19 -33.11 48.63
N VAL A 11 34.99 -32.88 49.24
CA VAL A 11 34.21 -33.70 50.24
C VAL A 11 35.04 -34.02 51.50
N GLY A 12 34.67 -33.91 52.78
CA GLY A 12 33.45 -33.70 53.59
C GLY A 12 33.71 -34.34 54.98
N PHE A 13 32.90 -33.99 56.00
CA PHE A 13 32.62 -34.74 57.26
C PHE A 13 33.30 -34.36 58.62
N SER A 14 32.50 -33.66 59.46
CA SER A 14 32.05 -33.94 60.86
C SER A 14 33.00 -34.08 62.08
N LEU A 15 32.69 -33.35 63.19
CA LEU A 15 32.25 -33.87 64.54
C LEU A 15 32.40 -32.86 65.71
N PHE A 16 31.33 -32.77 66.56
CA PHE A 16 31.26 -32.59 68.05
C PHE A 16 31.93 -31.37 68.75
N THR A 17 31.42 -30.65 69.79
CA THR A 17 30.29 -30.81 70.74
C THR A 17 30.06 -29.56 71.64
N SER A 18 28.80 -29.39 72.05
CA SER A 18 28.17 -28.84 73.29
C SER A 18 28.89 -27.96 74.34
N SER A 19 28.22 -26.87 74.77
CA SER A 19 27.50 -26.71 76.07
C SER A 19 27.12 -25.24 76.33
N PHE A 20 26.27 -24.82 77.29
CA PHE A 20 24.84 -25.03 77.62
C PHE A 20 24.54 -24.12 78.83
N ARG A 21 23.48 -23.29 78.80
CA ARG A 21 22.68 -22.66 79.91
C ARG A 21 22.01 -21.39 79.34
N SER A 22 20.69 -21.23 79.09
CA SER A 22 19.42 -21.58 79.79
C SER A 22 19.28 -20.85 81.15
N PHE A 23 18.19 -20.11 81.49
CA PHE A 23 16.74 -20.32 81.30
C PHE A 23 15.99 -18.95 81.45
N ALA A 24 15.12 -18.52 80.52
CA ALA A 24 13.62 -18.53 80.50
C ALA A 24 12.93 -17.42 81.35
N ALA A 25 11.71 -16.93 81.09
CA ALA A 25 10.53 -17.40 80.34
C ALA A 25 9.69 -16.15 79.92
N ASP A 26 8.59 -16.14 79.15
CA ASP A 26 7.55 -17.11 78.73
C ASP A 26 6.67 -16.37 77.69
N THR A 27 6.16 -16.88 76.56
CA THR A 27 5.08 -17.88 76.40
C THR A 27 4.87 -18.13 74.88
N LYS A 28 4.37 -19.31 74.51
CA LYS A 28 4.19 -19.83 73.14
C LYS A 28 2.76 -20.35 72.94
N SER A 29 2.18 -20.20 71.74
CA SER A 29 1.13 -21.06 71.12
C SER A 29 0.48 -20.33 69.92
N THR A 30 0.03 -20.88 68.78
CA THR A 30 0.27 -22.08 67.93
C THR A 30 -0.57 -21.83 66.63
N ASP A 31 -0.13 -22.34 65.47
CA ASP A 31 -0.85 -22.72 64.22
C ASP A 31 -2.07 -21.96 63.63
N GLN A 32 -2.04 -21.66 62.31
CA GLN A 32 -2.93 -22.24 61.26
C GLN A 32 -2.82 -21.52 59.89
N ALA A 33 -3.19 -22.24 58.83
CA ALA A 33 -2.94 -21.96 57.41
C ALA A 33 -4.14 -21.33 56.63
N THR A 34 -3.81 -20.74 55.45
CA THR A 34 -4.63 -20.42 54.24
C THR A 34 -5.69 -19.29 54.28
N PRO A 35 -6.15 -18.72 53.12
CA PRO A 35 -5.65 -18.70 51.73
C PRO A 35 -5.68 -17.31 51.03
N ASP A 36 -5.08 -17.25 49.83
CA ASP A 36 -5.50 -16.49 48.63
C ASP A 36 -6.10 -15.08 48.78
N SER A 37 -5.32 -14.07 48.37
CA SER A 37 -5.85 -12.78 47.90
C SER A 37 -5.34 -12.51 46.48
N THR A 38 -5.98 -13.14 45.50
CA THR A 38 -6.37 -12.56 44.20
C THR A 38 -5.88 -11.12 43.98
N GLN A 39 -4.76 -11.00 43.27
CA GLN A 39 -4.34 -9.72 42.68
C GLN A 39 -5.41 -9.29 41.65
N LYS A 40 -6.13 -8.22 41.97
CA LYS A 40 -6.92 -7.47 40.99
C LYS A 40 -5.97 -6.98 39.88
N PRO A 41 -6.32 -7.16 38.59
CA PRO A 41 -5.54 -6.57 37.52
C PRO A 41 -5.67 -5.05 37.59
N ASP A 42 -4.52 -4.41 37.52
CA ASP A 42 -4.35 -2.97 37.50
C ASP A 42 -5.22 -2.33 36.40
N LYS A 43 -6.05 -1.36 36.80
CA LYS A 43 -7.14 -0.79 36.01
C LYS A 43 -6.74 0.51 35.30
N ASP A 44 -5.47 0.68 34.95
CA ASP A 44 -4.99 1.83 34.17
C ASP A 44 -4.75 1.49 32.69
N LYS A 45 -5.76 0.87 32.05
CA LYS A 45 -5.90 1.03 30.59
C LYS A 45 -6.43 2.44 30.33
N LYS A 46 -5.54 3.41 30.05
CA LYS A 46 -5.88 4.62 29.27
C LYS A 46 -6.90 4.19 28.22
N LYS A 47 -8.10 4.79 28.18
CA LYS A 47 -9.06 4.54 27.08
C LYS A 47 -8.33 4.80 25.77
N LYS A 48 -7.78 3.76 25.13
CA LYS A 48 -7.13 3.87 23.83
C LYS A 48 -8.20 4.42 22.89
N ASN A 49 -7.88 5.50 22.19
CA ASN A 49 -8.77 6.02 21.17
C ASN A 49 -8.97 4.90 20.14
N LYS A 50 -10.19 4.39 19.97
CA LYS A 50 -10.49 3.25 19.07
C LYS A 50 -9.94 3.45 17.66
N ASN A 51 -9.90 4.70 17.18
CA ASN A 51 -9.37 5.03 15.85
C ASN A 51 -7.84 4.90 15.74
N LYS A 52 -7.13 4.82 16.87
CA LYS A 52 -5.68 4.63 16.93
C LYS A 52 -5.27 3.19 17.20
N ASP A 53 -6.23 2.32 17.48
CA ASP A 53 -5.98 0.93 17.81
C ASP A 53 -6.10 0.05 16.55
N PRO A 54 -5.02 -0.61 16.08
CA PRO A 54 -5.08 -1.53 14.94
C PRO A 54 -5.95 -2.77 15.18
N ASP A 55 -6.28 -3.10 16.42
CA ASP A 55 -7.17 -4.23 16.72
C ASP A 55 -8.64 -3.92 16.49
N GLU A 56 -8.99 -2.64 16.39
CA GLU A 56 -10.36 -2.18 16.10
C GLU A 56 -10.63 -1.99 14.60
N ILE A 57 -9.67 -2.30 13.71
CA ILE A 57 -9.86 -2.24 12.26
C ILE A 57 -11.08 -3.10 11.86
N GLY A 58 -11.96 -2.52 11.06
CA GLY A 58 -13.23 -3.10 10.63
C GLY A 58 -14.41 -2.85 11.58
N ASN A 59 -14.14 -2.50 12.84
CA ASN A 59 -15.16 -2.25 13.87
C ASN A 59 -15.33 -0.76 14.22
N ARG A 60 -14.49 0.10 13.66
CA ARG A 60 -14.44 1.53 13.95
C ARG A 60 -15.05 2.35 12.81
N GLU A 61 -15.55 3.51 13.18
CA GLU A 61 -16.09 4.48 12.23
C GLU A 61 -15.01 5.50 11.83
N VAL A 62 -14.50 5.36 10.61
CA VAL A 62 -13.46 6.21 10.02
C VAL A 62 -14.01 7.27 9.06
N ASP A 63 -15.26 7.13 8.62
CA ASP A 63 -15.93 8.01 7.65
C ASP A 63 -16.72 9.17 8.28
N ARG A 64 -16.28 9.68 9.44
CA ARG A 64 -17.03 10.68 10.24
C ARG A 64 -17.16 12.04 9.54
N GLY A 65 -18.36 12.62 9.57
CA GLY A 65 -18.64 13.98 9.12
C GLY A 65 -19.70 14.05 8.02
N PRO A 66 -20.06 15.25 7.55
CA PRO A 66 -21.10 15.40 6.54
C PRO A 66 -20.67 14.75 5.22
N ASN A 67 -21.52 13.85 4.72
CA ASN A 67 -21.36 13.23 3.40
C ASN A 67 -22.75 13.07 2.77
N PHE A 68 -23.03 13.78 1.67
CA PHE A 68 -24.32 13.73 0.97
C PHE A 68 -24.45 12.53 0.02
N TYR A 69 -23.41 11.70 -0.07
CA TYR A 69 -23.40 10.52 -0.91
C TYR A 69 -23.71 9.29 -0.05
N SER A 70 -24.76 8.54 -0.40
CA SER A 70 -24.92 7.17 0.10
C SER A 70 -23.82 6.27 -0.47
N LEU A 71 -23.63 5.08 0.10
CA LEU A 71 -22.65 4.12 -0.43
C LEU A 71 -23.00 3.71 -1.87
N GLU A 72 -24.28 3.51 -2.17
CA GLU A 72 -24.75 3.16 -3.52
C GLU A 72 -24.48 4.29 -4.52
N LYS A 73 -24.76 5.55 -4.14
CA LYS A 73 -24.49 6.71 -4.97
C LYS A 73 -22.99 6.89 -5.20
N GLU A 74 -22.18 6.61 -4.17
CA GLU A 74 -20.73 6.65 -4.24
C GLU A 74 -20.18 5.61 -5.22
N ILE A 75 -20.65 4.36 -5.14
CA ILE A 75 -20.25 3.29 -6.06
C ILE A 75 -20.69 3.60 -7.51
N ALA A 76 -21.91 4.12 -7.69
CA ALA A 76 -22.40 4.51 -9.01
C ALA A 76 -21.56 5.63 -9.64
N LEU A 77 -21.22 6.65 -8.86
CA LEU A 77 -20.33 7.73 -9.29
C LEU A 77 -18.93 7.20 -9.65
N GLY A 78 -18.35 6.37 -8.77
CA GLY A 78 -17.08 5.70 -9.00
C GLY A 78 -17.02 4.93 -10.31
N LYS A 79 -18.08 4.16 -10.58
CA LYS A 79 -18.19 3.36 -11.80
C LYS A 79 -18.21 4.22 -13.06
N GLN A 80 -18.92 5.36 -13.03
CA GLN A 80 -18.93 6.29 -14.16
C GLN A 80 -17.55 6.92 -14.40
N LEU A 81 -16.87 7.32 -13.33
CA LEU A 81 -15.52 7.90 -13.43
C LEU A 81 -14.48 6.86 -13.91
N ALA A 82 -14.56 5.62 -13.40
CA ALA A 82 -13.70 4.52 -13.81
C ALA A 82 -13.84 4.20 -15.29
N GLN A 83 -15.06 4.22 -15.83
CA GLN A 83 -15.30 4.05 -17.27
C GLN A 83 -14.63 5.13 -18.11
N GLU A 84 -14.55 6.36 -17.61
CA GLU A 84 -13.86 7.45 -18.31
C GLU A 84 -12.33 7.28 -18.25
N VAL A 85 -11.79 6.90 -17.09
CA VAL A 85 -10.35 6.56 -16.95
C VAL A 85 -9.98 5.44 -17.92
N GLU A 86 -10.77 4.37 -17.99
CA GLU A 86 -10.49 3.22 -18.86
C GLU A 86 -10.61 3.51 -20.36
N ARG A 87 -11.29 4.60 -20.75
CA ARG A 87 -11.32 5.06 -22.15
C ARG A 87 -10.06 5.82 -22.54
N GLN A 88 -9.42 6.48 -21.57
CA GLN A 88 -8.27 7.36 -21.80
C GLN A 88 -6.94 6.66 -21.52
N ALA A 89 -6.94 5.76 -20.54
CA ALA A 89 -5.76 5.09 -20.04
C ALA A 89 -5.66 3.65 -20.56
N LYS A 90 -4.44 3.20 -20.84
CA LYS A 90 -4.18 1.84 -21.30
C LYS A 90 -3.97 0.93 -20.11
N VAL A 91 -4.89 -0.01 -19.90
CA VAL A 91 -4.80 -1.00 -18.83
C VAL A 91 -3.78 -2.09 -19.20
N ILE A 92 -3.01 -2.56 -18.23
CA ILE A 92 -2.10 -3.70 -18.40
C ILE A 92 -2.91 -5.00 -18.38
N ASP A 93 -2.93 -5.69 -19.52
CA ASP A 93 -3.62 -6.99 -19.70
C ASP A 93 -2.78 -8.21 -19.30
N ASP A 94 -1.55 -8.02 -18.80
CA ASP A 94 -0.71 -9.15 -18.38
C ASP A 94 -1.29 -9.76 -17.08
N PRO A 95 -1.74 -11.03 -17.11
CA PRO A 95 -2.46 -11.62 -15.99
C PRO A 95 -1.58 -11.81 -14.76
N ILE A 96 -0.26 -11.95 -14.92
CA ILE A 96 0.66 -12.11 -13.78
C ILE A 96 0.84 -10.78 -13.06
N VAL A 97 1.06 -9.70 -13.80
CA VAL A 97 1.17 -8.35 -13.19
C VAL A 97 -0.16 -7.94 -12.55
N ALA A 98 -1.28 -8.11 -13.27
CA ALA A 98 -2.59 -7.68 -12.81
C ALA A 98 -3.06 -8.48 -11.57
N GLU A 99 -2.88 -9.81 -11.56
CA GLU A 99 -3.26 -10.63 -10.41
C GLU A 99 -2.40 -10.34 -9.19
N TYR A 100 -1.08 -10.18 -9.36
CA TYR A 100 -0.18 -9.84 -8.26
C TYR A 100 -0.60 -8.53 -7.56
N VAL A 101 -0.76 -7.44 -8.33
CA VAL A 101 -1.14 -6.13 -7.77
C VAL A 101 -2.52 -6.20 -7.13
N ASN A 102 -3.46 -6.92 -7.76
CA ASN A 102 -4.77 -7.15 -7.17
C ASN A 102 -4.65 -7.92 -5.85
N ARG A 103 -3.82 -8.97 -5.74
CA ARG A 103 -3.66 -9.74 -4.51
C ARG A 103 -3.08 -8.90 -3.37
N VAL A 104 -2.04 -8.10 -3.63
CA VAL A 104 -1.46 -7.17 -2.64
C VAL A 104 -2.55 -6.20 -2.15
N GLY A 105 -3.25 -5.53 -3.07
CA GLY A 105 -4.29 -4.58 -2.71
C GLY A 105 -5.47 -5.21 -1.99
N GLN A 106 -5.96 -6.37 -2.44
CA GLN A 106 -7.07 -7.07 -1.79
C GLN A 106 -6.69 -7.58 -0.38
N ASN A 107 -5.43 -7.97 -0.15
CA ASN A 107 -4.95 -8.31 1.19
C ASN A 107 -5.05 -7.10 2.13
N ILE A 108 -4.68 -5.92 1.66
CA ILE A 108 -4.82 -4.66 2.41
C ILE A 108 -6.29 -4.32 2.64
N VAL A 109 -7.14 -4.39 1.60
CA VAL A 109 -8.59 -4.12 1.70
C VAL A 109 -9.25 -5.00 2.76
N ARG A 110 -8.96 -6.30 2.78
CA ARG A 110 -9.50 -7.25 3.78
C ARG A 110 -9.09 -6.93 5.21
N ASN A 111 -7.96 -6.23 5.38
CA ASN A 111 -7.40 -5.83 6.67
C ASN A 111 -7.52 -4.31 6.86
N SER A 112 -8.58 -3.71 6.34
CA SER A 112 -8.86 -2.27 6.41
C SER A 112 -10.28 -1.98 6.89
N ASP A 113 -10.61 -0.69 7.09
CA ASP A 113 -11.97 -0.24 7.42
C ASP A 113 -12.86 -0.05 6.18
N ALA A 114 -12.45 -0.53 5.01
CA ALA A 114 -13.20 -0.38 3.77
C ALA A 114 -14.59 -1.04 3.83
N LYS A 115 -15.62 -0.30 3.42
CA LYS A 115 -17.03 -0.77 3.36
C LYS A 115 -17.52 -1.06 1.95
N VAL A 116 -16.66 -0.91 0.94
CA VAL A 116 -16.98 -1.06 -0.49
C VAL A 116 -16.05 -2.10 -1.12
N PRO A 117 -16.51 -2.83 -2.14
CA PRO A 117 -15.64 -3.73 -2.88
C PRO A 117 -14.59 -2.94 -3.67
N PHE A 118 -13.38 -3.47 -3.77
CA PHE A 118 -12.31 -2.86 -4.56
C PHE A 118 -12.15 -3.55 -5.92
N THR A 119 -12.06 -2.73 -6.98
CA THR A 119 -11.64 -3.14 -8.32
C THR A 119 -10.30 -2.51 -8.60
N ILE A 120 -9.24 -3.31 -8.60
CA ILE A 120 -7.86 -2.84 -8.73
C ILE A 120 -7.37 -3.12 -10.14
N LYS A 121 -6.84 -2.10 -10.82
CA LYS A 121 -6.31 -2.19 -12.18
C LYS A 121 -4.93 -1.54 -12.27
N VAL A 122 -4.07 -2.12 -13.11
CA VAL A 122 -2.76 -1.55 -13.41
C VAL A 122 -2.85 -0.77 -14.71
N VAL A 123 -2.36 0.47 -14.71
CA VAL A 123 -2.39 1.38 -15.85
C VAL A 123 -0.98 1.60 -16.35
N GLU A 124 -0.79 1.50 -17.67
CA GLU A 124 0.47 1.82 -18.33
C GLU A 124 0.69 3.33 -18.33
N ASP A 125 1.49 3.79 -17.39
CA ASP A 125 1.92 5.17 -17.25
C ASP A 125 3.23 5.20 -16.47
N GLU A 126 4.25 5.87 -17.01
CA GLU A 126 5.57 6.00 -16.40
C GLU A 126 5.57 6.91 -15.16
N SER A 127 4.49 7.67 -14.95
CA SER A 127 4.33 8.51 -13.78
C SER A 127 4.25 7.68 -12.49
N ILE A 128 4.86 8.22 -11.43
CA ILE A 128 4.79 7.62 -10.09
C ILE A 128 3.46 8.04 -9.49
N ASN A 129 2.43 7.23 -9.69
CA ASN A 129 1.09 7.51 -9.20
C ASN A 129 0.29 6.24 -8.88
N ALA A 130 -0.66 6.39 -7.98
CA ALA A 130 -1.78 5.50 -7.80
C ALA A 130 -2.92 6.34 -7.23
N PHE A 131 -4.16 6.04 -7.61
CA PHE A 131 -5.31 6.82 -7.16
C PHE A 131 -6.54 5.95 -7.04
N ALA A 132 -7.29 6.15 -5.96
CA ALA A 132 -8.57 5.51 -5.76
C ALA A 132 -9.75 6.48 -5.99
N LEU A 133 -10.68 6.06 -6.84
CA LEU A 133 -11.94 6.74 -7.07
C LEU A 133 -12.97 6.30 -6.02
N PRO A 134 -14.02 7.12 -5.81
CA PRO A 134 -15.12 6.75 -4.90
C PRO A 134 -15.67 5.35 -5.21
N GLY A 135 -16.08 4.60 -4.19
CA GLY A 135 -16.65 3.27 -4.41
C GLY A 135 -15.65 2.15 -4.73
N GLY A 136 -14.35 2.37 -4.55
CA GLY A 136 -13.32 1.32 -4.55
C GLY A 136 -12.69 1.01 -5.92
N PHE A 137 -12.84 1.87 -6.91
CA PHE A 137 -12.11 1.71 -8.19
C PHE A 137 -10.70 2.28 -8.04
N PHE A 138 -9.70 1.41 -8.10
CA PHE A 138 -8.32 1.74 -7.73
C PHE A 138 -7.37 1.47 -8.89
N PHE A 139 -6.63 2.49 -9.31
CA PHE A 139 -5.67 2.42 -10.40
C PHE A 139 -4.25 2.60 -9.89
N VAL A 140 -3.35 1.72 -10.34
CA VAL A 140 -1.93 1.72 -9.98
C VAL A 140 -1.10 1.89 -11.25
N ASN A 141 -0.28 2.93 -11.33
CA ASN A 141 0.54 3.15 -12.52
C ASN A 141 1.77 2.24 -12.53
N THR A 142 2.19 1.82 -13.72
CA THR A 142 3.40 0.99 -13.88
C THR A 142 4.65 1.70 -13.38
N GLY A 143 4.73 3.03 -13.53
CA GLY A 143 5.79 3.86 -12.98
C GLY A 143 5.95 3.73 -11.48
N LEU A 144 4.85 3.62 -10.72
CA LEU A 144 4.92 3.38 -9.27
C LEU A 144 5.56 2.02 -8.96
N ILE A 145 5.10 0.95 -9.61
CA ILE A 145 5.60 -0.42 -9.38
C ILE A 145 7.09 -0.51 -9.72
N LEU A 146 7.51 0.10 -10.84
CA LEU A 146 8.90 0.11 -11.28
C LEU A 146 9.80 0.97 -10.39
N LYS A 147 9.24 1.95 -9.67
CA LYS A 147 10.01 2.82 -8.78
C LYS A 147 10.06 2.35 -7.34
N ALA A 148 9.10 1.58 -6.83
CA ALA A 148 9.20 0.95 -5.51
C ALA A 148 10.39 -0.02 -5.44
N ASP A 149 11.25 0.06 -4.42
CA ASP A 149 12.43 -0.82 -4.27
C ASP A 149 12.06 -2.19 -3.69
N ASN A 150 10.95 -2.25 -2.96
CA ASN A 150 10.43 -3.47 -2.34
C ASN A 150 8.89 -3.45 -2.31
N GLU A 151 8.31 -4.60 -1.98
CA GLU A 151 6.85 -4.77 -1.92
C GLU A 151 6.19 -3.87 -0.87
N ALA A 152 6.82 -3.66 0.28
CA ALA A 152 6.26 -2.85 1.37
C ALA A 152 6.14 -1.37 0.99
N GLU A 153 7.05 -0.83 0.16
CA GLU A 153 6.91 0.51 -0.42
C GLU A 153 5.66 0.63 -1.31
N LEU A 154 5.44 -0.34 -2.20
CA LEU A 154 4.22 -0.40 -3.03
C LEU A 154 2.97 -0.54 -2.16
N ALA A 155 3.00 -1.46 -1.20
CA ALA A 155 1.91 -1.70 -0.27
C ALA A 155 1.59 -0.45 0.57
N GLY A 156 2.59 0.36 0.92
CA GLY A 156 2.39 1.60 1.66
C GLY A 156 1.61 2.64 0.88
N VAL A 157 1.95 2.86 -0.40
CA VAL A 157 1.16 3.74 -1.27
C VAL A 157 -0.26 3.18 -1.45
N MET A 158 -0.39 1.87 -1.65
CA MET A 158 -1.71 1.24 -1.79
C MET A 158 -2.57 1.36 -0.53
N ALA A 159 -1.98 1.20 0.66
CA ALA A 159 -2.67 1.34 1.93
C ALA A 159 -3.17 2.77 2.17
N HIS A 160 -2.39 3.77 1.75
CA HIS A 160 -2.79 5.18 1.78
C HIS A 160 -4.02 5.46 0.91
N GLU A 161 -4.01 4.98 -0.34
CA GLU A 161 -5.16 5.12 -1.24
C GLU A 161 -6.41 4.38 -0.74
N ILE A 162 -6.23 3.18 -0.19
CA ILE A 162 -7.32 2.42 0.44
C ILE A 162 -7.88 3.18 1.66
N ALA A 163 -7.03 3.86 2.43
CA ALA A 163 -7.47 4.69 3.55
C ALA A 163 -8.32 5.88 3.11
N HIS A 164 -8.00 6.52 1.97
CA HIS A 164 -8.85 7.57 1.42
C HIS A 164 -10.27 7.07 1.09
N VAL A 165 -10.40 5.88 0.53
CA VAL A 165 -11.71 5.27 0.22
C VAL A 165 -12.42 4.83 1.49
N ALA A 166 -11.72 4.16 2.41
CA ALA A 166 -12.30 3.70 3.68
C ALA A 166 -12.88 4.88 4.50
N ALA A 167 -12.14 5.99 4.59
CA ALA A 167 -12.58 7.22 5.24
C ALA A 167 -13.48 8.12 4.38
N ARG A 168 -13.79 7.68 3.15
CA ARG A 168 -14.67 8.35 2.17
C ARG A 168 -14.24 9.80 1.89
N HIS A 169 -12.94 10.05 1.83
CA HIS A 169 -12.38 11.40 1.68
C HIS A 169 -12.84 12.10 0.39
N GLY A 170 -12.94 11.36 -0.73
CA GLY A 170 -13.42 11.88 -2.02
C GLY A 170 -14.82 12.49 -1.95
N THR A 171 -15.81 11.73 -1.47
CA THR A 171 -17.21 12.18 -1.40
C THR A 171 -17.44 13.19 -0.28
N ARG A 172 -16.69 13.11 0.83
CA ARG A 172 -16.70 14.15 1.87
C ARG A 172 -16.10 15.46 1.37
N GLN A 173 -15.05 15.41 0.55
CA GLN A 173 -14.48 16.60 -0.11
C GLN A 173 -15.48 17.21 -1.10
N ALA A 174 -16.12 16.38 -1.92
CA ALA A 174 -17.19 16.81 -2.83
C ALA A 174 -18.35 17.49 -2.08
N THR A 175 -18.80 16.88 -0.97
CA THR A 175 -19.85 17.42 -0.10
C THR A 175 -19.45 18.79 0.47
N LYS A 176 -18.20 18.96 0.92
CA LYS A 176 -17.70 20.25 1.40
C LYS A 176 -17.70 21.32 0.29
N ALA A 177 -17.29 20.96 -0.92
CA ALA A 177 -17.30 21.86 -2.05
C ALA A 177 -18.72 22.28 -2.46
N GLU A 178 -19.66 21.34 -2.46
CA GLU A 178 -21.09 21.60 -2.71
C GLU A 178 -21.69 22.53 -1.65
N LEU A 179 -21.41 22.27 -0.37
CA LEU A 179 -21.86 23.13 0.73
C LEU A 179 -21.27 24.55 0.62
N ALA A 180 -19.98 24.68 0.31
CA ALA A 180 -19.35 25.97 0.08
C ALA A 180 -20.02 26.72 -1.09
N ASN A 181 -20.35 26.01 -2.18
CA ASN A 181 -21.08 26.56 -3.33
C ASN A 181 -22.53 26.97 -3.01
N TYR A 182 -23.17 26.36 -2.01
CA TYR A 182 -24.48 26.79 -1.52
C TYR A 182 -24.37 28.03 -0.63
N MET A 183 -23.35 28.10 0.23
CA MET A 183 -23.13 29.25 1.12
C MET A 183 -22.78 30.55 0.38
N THR A 184 -22.30 30.46 -0.87
CA THR A 184 -22.06 31.64 -1.72
C THR A 184 -23.31 32.12 -2.45
N ILE A 185 -24.42 31.36 -2.46
CA ILE A 185 -25.66 31.74 -3.16
C ILE A 185 -26.27 33.06 -2.63
N PRO A 186 -26.37 33.30 -1.31
CA PRO A 186 -26.86 34.59 -0.80
C PRO A 186 -26.00 35.79 -1.24
N LEU A 187 -24.68 35.59 -1.41
CA LEU A 187 -23.76 36.64 -1.87
C LEU A 187 -23.98 37.00 -3.35
N ILE A 188 -24.50 36.07 -4.17
CA ILE A 188 -24.87 36.34 -5.57
C ILE A 188 -26.06 37.29 -5.64
N PHE A 189 -27.03 37.14 -4.72
CA PHE A 189 -28.17 38.07 -4.62
C PHE A 189 -27.77 39.46 -4.11
N MET A 190 -26.60 39.60 -3.48
CA MET A 190 -26.03 40.90 -3.09
C MET A 190 -25.14 41.54 -4.18
N GLY A 191 -24.76 40.79 -5.24
CA GLY A 191 -23.78 41.21 -6.26
C GLY A 191 -24.32 41.53 -7.66
N GLY A 192 -25.65 41.44 -7.88
CA GLY A 192 -26.28 41.75 -9.17
C GLY A 192 -26.07 40.72 -10.29
N TRP A 193 -26.78 40.93 -11.40
CA TRP A 193 -26.91 40.12 -12.63
C TRP A 193 -25.63 39.52 -13.26
N ALA A 194 -24.43 39.93 -12.85
CA ALA A 194 -23.15 39.41 -13.34
C ALA A 194 -22.79 38.01 -12.79
N GLY A 195 -23.43 37.54 -11.72
CA GLY A 195 -23.07 36.26 -11.06
C GLY A 195 -23.63 34.98 -11.71
N TYR A 196 -24.55 35.09 -12.67
CA TYR A 196 -25.34 33.94 -13.15
C TYR A 196 -24.70 33.18 -14.33
N GLY A 197 -23.74 33.78 -15.04
CA GLY A 197 -23.19 33.25 -16.30
C GLY A 197 -22.17 32.10 -16.17
N ILE A 198 -21.63 31.83 -14.97
CA ILE A 198 -20.46 30.94 -14.81
C ILE A 198 -20.86 29.47 -14.56
N ARG A 199 -22.13 29.15 -14.28
CA ARG A 199 -22.52 27.79 -13.83
C ARG A 199 -22.78 26.75 -14.92
N GLN A 200 -22.95 27.12 -16.20
CA GLN A 200 -23.32 26.14 -17.25
C GLN A 200 -22.14 25.48 -17.99
N ALA A 201 -20.90 25.87 -17.72
CA ALA A 201 -19.74 25.34 -18.45
C ALA A 201 -18.96 24.23 -17.72
N ALA A 202 -19.37 23.81 -16.53
CA ALA A 202 -18.73 22.72 -15.79
C ALA A 202 -19.23 21.36 -16.33
N GLY A 203 -18.85 21.04 -17.56
CA GLY A 203 -18.96 19.69 -18.10
C GLY A 203 -18.20 18.70 -17.23
N PHE A 204 -18.62 17.43 -17.29
CA PHE A 204 -18.09 16.24 -16.62
C PHE A 204 -16.60 15.98 -16.91
N LEU A 205 -15.72 16.89 -16.51
CA LEU A 205 -14.32 16.58 -16.26
C LEU A 205 -14.28 15.92 -14.89
N VAL A 206 -13.61 14.77 -14.74
CA VAL A 206 -13.21 14.26 -13.43
C VAL A 206 -12.59 15.46 -12.70
N PRO A 207 -13.22 16.02 -11.65
CA PRO A 207 -12.63 17.17 -11.03
C PRO A 207 -11.36 16.65 -10.38
N MET A 208 -10.19 17.01 -10.91
CA MET A 208 -8.92 16.75 -10.25
C MET A 208 -8.93 17.34 -8.82
N SER A 209 -9.87 18.23 -8.51
CA SER A 209 -10.19 18.69 -7.15
C SER A 209 -10.77 17.63 -6.21
N LEU A 210 -11.34 16.53 -6.72
CA LEU A 210 -11.75 15.37 -5.91
C LEU A 210 -10.57 14.56 -5.41
N LEU A 211 -9.42 14.64 -6.09
CA LEU A 211 -8.20 13.90 -5.78
C LEU A 211 -7.15 14.77 -5.05
N LYS A 212 -7.49 16.04 -4.75
CA LYS A 212 -6.68 16.92 -3.90
C LYS A 212 -7.32 17.04 -2.54
N PHE A 213 -6.71 16.42 -1.54
CA PHE A 213 -7.27 16.37 -0.20
C PHE A 213 -6.67 17.44 0.72
N SER A 214 -7.46 17.80 1.74
CA SER A 214 -6.97 18.68 2.80
C SER A 214 -5.86 18.00 3.61
N ARG A 215 -4.97 18.78 4.22
CA ARG A 215 -3.92 18.25 5.13
C ARG A 215 -4.47 17.34 6.23
N ALA A 216 -5.70 17.60 6.69
CA ALA A 216 -6.37 16.77 7.68
C ALA A 216 -6.75 15.38 7.15
N TYR A 217 -7.24 15.30 5.90
CA TYR A 217 -7.54 14.02 5.25
C TYR A 217 -6.27 13.25 4.90
N GLU A 218 -5.21 13.94 4.47
CA GLU A 218 -3.90 13.33 4.27
C GLU A 218 -3.34 12.73 5.57
N SER A 219 -3.39 13.47 6.68
CA SER A 219 -2.91 12.98 7.99
C SER A 219 -3.73 11.80 8.52
N ASP A 220 -5.04 11.78 8.24
CA ASP A 220 -5.93 10.68 8.59
C ASP A 220 -5.64 9.44 7.73
N ALA A 221 -5.45 9.64 6.42
CA ALA A 221 -5.06 8.58 5.50
C ALA A 221 -3.69 7.98 5.84
N ASP A 222 -2.69 8.80 6.21
CA ASP A 222 -1.38 8.33 6.69
C ASP A 222 -1.54 7.42 7.91
N MET A 223 -2.30 7.87 8.91
CA MET A 223 -2.49 7.12 10.15
C MET A 223 -3.19 5.78 9.89
N LEU A 224 -4.27 5.79 9.12
CA LEU A 224 -5.03 4.58 8.77
C LEU A 224 -4.21 3.64 7.88
N GLY A 225 -3.52 4.17 6.87
CA GLY A 225 -2.66 3.43 5.96
C GLY A 225 -1.55 2.68 6.70
N LEU A 226 -0.86 3.35 7.63
CA LEU A 226 0.15 2.72 8.49
C LEU A 226 -0.43 1.55 9.31
N GLN A 227 -1.66 1.70 9.82
CA GLN A 227 -2.33 0.64 10.56
C GLN A 227 -2.76 -0.52 9.66
N TYR A 228 -3.14 -0.26 8.41
CA TYR A 228 -3.46 -1.31 7.44
C TYR A 228 -2.22 -2.08 7.00
N MET A 229 -1.09 -1.39 6.78
CA MET A 229 0.21 -2.03 6.57
C MET A 229 0.58 -2.92 7.77
N TYR A 230 0.46 -2.38 8.97
CA TYR A 230 0.70 -3.13 10.20
C TYR A 230 -0.20 -4.37 10.30
N LYS A 231 -1.50 -4.24 10.04
CA LYS A 231 -2.46 -5.35 10.14
C LYS A 231 -2.16 -6.46 9.14
N THR A 232 -1.75 -6.09 7.93
CA THR A 232 -1.34 -7.04 6.87
C THR A 232 0.05 -7.63 7.07
N GLY A 233 0.86 -7.08 7.98
CA GLY A 233 2.20 -7.57 8.29
C GLY A 233 3.32 -6.90 7.50
N TYR A 234 3.02 -5.93 6.64
CA TYR A 234 4.05 -5.11 5.99
C TYR A 234 4.74 -4.18 7.01
N ASP A 235 5.99 -3.84 6.73
CA ASP A 235 6.73 -2.85 7.52
C ASP A 235 6.15 -1.44 7.30
N PRO A 236 5.52 -0.82 8.31
CA PRO A 236 4.97 0.53 8.18
C PRO A 236 6.06 1.59 7.94
N ALA A 237 7.33 1.32 8.27
CA ALA A 237 8.44 2.22 7.98
C ALA A 237 8.66 2.41 6.47
N SER A 238 8.37 1.40 5.65
CA SER A 238 8.53 1.48 4.19
C SER A 238 7.63 2.52 3.53
N PHE A 239 6.54 2.92 4.18
CA PHE A 239 5.74 4.08 3.75
C PHE A 239 6.57 5.38 3.81
N VAL A 240 7.28 5.59 4.92
CA VAL A 240 8.15 6.76 5.11
C VAL A 240 9.32 6.71 4.14
N ASP A 241 9.98 5.54 4.02
CA ASP A 241 11.13 5.34 3.13
C ASP A 241 10.79 5.68 1.67
N PHE A 242 9.62 5.22 1.19
CA PHE A 242 9.17 5.51 -0.17
C PHE A 242 9.04 7.02 -0.41
N PHE A 243 8.38 7.75 0.50
CA PHE A 243 8.19 9.18 0.33
C PHE A 243 9.48 9.99 0.43
N GLU A 244 10.40 9.64 1.34
CA GLU A 244 11.72 10.26 1.42
C GLU A 244 12.51 10.07 0.12
N LYS A 245 12.41 8.87 -0.46
CA LYS A 245 13.00 8.56 -1.77
C LYS A 245 12.39 9.38 -2.91
N ILE A 246 11.06 9.48 -2.99
CA ILE A 246 10.41 10.32 -4.02
C ILE A 246 10.85 11.78 -3.86
N GLN A 247 10.87 12.33 -2.64
CA GLN A 247 11.38 13.68 -2.40
C GLN A 247 12.85 13.86 -2.82
N ALA A 248 13.68 12.85 -2.61
CA ALA A 248 15.06 12.89 -3.08
C ALA A 248 15.17 12.87 -4.61
N LEU A 249 14.27 12.17 -5.31
CA LEU A 249 14.18 12.18 -6.77
C LEU A 249 13.72 13.54 -7.31
N GLU A 250 12.71 14.15 -6.69
CA GLU A 250 12.23 15.51 -7.02
C GLU A 250 13.34 16.56 -6.95
N LYS A 251 14.11 16.52 -5.86
CA LYS A 251 15.24 17.44 -5.62
C LYS A 251 16.34 17.28 -6.67
N LYS A 252 16.55 16.06 -7.19
CA LYS A 252 17.58 15.76 -8.19
C LYS A 252 17.16 16.13 -9.62
N LYS A 253 15.87 16.03 -9.96
CA LYS A 253 15.37 16.29 -11.31
C LYS A 253 14.10 17.13 -11.26
N HIS A 254 14.26 18.46 -11.25
CA HIS A 254 13.13 19.40 -11.35
C HIS A 254 12.29 19.11 -12.60
N GLY A 255 11.00 18.85 -12.41
CA GLY A 255 10.06 18.43 -13.46
C GLY A 255 9.76 16.93 -13.49
N ALA A 256 10.44 16.11 -12.69
CA ALA A 256 10.05 14.72 -12.44
C ALA A 256 8.98 14.61 -11.34
N VAL A 257 8.08 15.61 -11.26
CA VAL A 257 7.04 15.68 -10.23
C VAL A 257 6.18 14.44 -10.31
N ALA A 258 6.39 13.51 -9.37
CA ALA A 258 5.50 12.38 -9.17
C ALA A 258 4.09 12.94 -9.05
N GLU A 259 3.15 12.48 -9.89
CA GLU A 259 1.78 12.96 -9.82
C GLU A 259 1.21 12.67 -8.42
N LEU A 260 1.66 11.59 -7.77
CA LEU A 260 1.44 11.30 -6.35
C LEU A 260 1.81 12.47 -5.43
N PHE A 261 2.93 13.17 -5.65
CA PHE A 261 3.33 14.32 -4.83
C PHE A 261 2.53 15.59 -5.14
N SER A 262 1.92 15.67 -6.34
CA SER A 262 1.05 16.79 -6.74
C SER A 262 -0.36 16.67 -6.17
N SER A 263 -0.89 15.44 -6.06
CA SER A 263 -2.18 15.14 -5.42
C SER A 263 -2.04 15.00 -3.90
N HIS A 264 -0.96 14.35 -3.44
CA HIS A 264 -0.68 14.03 -2.04
C HIS A 264 0.71 14.54 -1.61
N PRO A 265 0.88 15.86 -1.39
CA PRO A 265 2.16 16.41 -0.99
C PRO A 265 2.55 15.89 0.41
N MET A 266 3.63 15.11 0.46
CA MET A 266 4.20 14.64 1.72
C MET A 266 5.13 15.71 2.29
N THR A 267 4.62 16.45 3.27
CA THR A 267 5.37 17.49 3.98
C THR A 267 6.18 16.90 5.13
N ASP A 268 7.25 17.57 5.56
CA ASP A 268 8.07 17.16 6.72
C ASP A 268 7.22 16.88 7.98
N ASP A 269 6.17 17.69 8.21
CA ASP A 269 5.24 17.49 9.33
C ASP A 269 4.51 16.14 9.27
N ARG A 270 4.15 15.68 8.06
CA ARG A 270 3.48 14.38 7.84
C ARG A 270 4.44 13.22 8.04
N ILE A 271 5.70 13.35 7.61
CA ILE A 271 6.74 12.35 7.88
C ILE A 271 6.94 12.20 9.39
N GLN A 272 7.10 13.30 10.11
CA GLN A 272 7.25 13.27 11.56
C GLN A 272 6.00 12.69 12.24
N ALA A 273 4.80 13.00 11.74
CA ALA A 273 3.56 12.44 12.25
C ALA A 273 3.47 10.92 11.99
N ALA A 274 3.85 10.46 10.80
CA ALA A 274 3.91 9.05 10.42
C ALA A 274 4.87 8.28 11.34
N GLN A 275 6.09 8.77 11.51
CA GLN A 275 7.08 8.18 12.43
C GLN A 275 6.55 8.11 13.87
N LYS A 276 5.90 9.19 14.36
CA LYS A 276 5.26 9.19 15.69
C LYS A 276 4.09 8.21 15.78
N ASN A 277 3.30 8.05 14.71
CA ASN A 277 2.21 7.08 14.68
C ASN A 277 2.75 5.65 14.76
N ILE A 278 3.84 5.34 14.05
CA ILE A 278 4.51 4.04 14.13
C ILE A 278 4.97 3.78 15.56
N GLN A 279 5.71 4.72 16.16
CA GLN A 279 6.28 4.54 17.50
C GLN A 279 5.23 4.45 18.62
N ASN A 280 4.13 5.21 18.53
CA ASN A 280 3.19 5.34 19.64
C ASN A 280 1.95 4.45 19.51
N ASN A 281 1.55 4.09 18.29
CA ASN A 281 0.28 3.38 18.05
C ASN A 281 0.47 1.94 17.59
N LEU A 282 1.66 1.57 17.10
CA LEU A 282 1.93 0.24 16.56
C LEU A 282 2.92 -0.50 17.47
N GLU A 283 2.51 -1.68 17.95
CA GLU A 283 3.38 -2.52 18.77
C GLU A 283 4.41 -3.21 17.87
N ALA A 284 5.70 -3.03 18.17
CA ALA A 284 6.78 -3.59 17.36
C ALA A 284 6.66 -5.12 17.25
N ARG A 285 6.72 -5.62 16.01
CA ARG A 285 6.71 -7.06 15.72
C ARG A 285 8.14 -7.60 15.56
N PRO A 286 8.36 -8.90 15.82
CA PRO A 286 9.66 -9.53 15.56
C PRO A 286 10.07 -9.47 14.09
N GLU A 287 9.09 -9.57 13.18
CA GLU A 287 9.30 -9.64 11.74
C GLU A 287 8.21 -8.84 11.01
N TYR A 288 8.61 -8.24 9.90
CA TYR A 288 7.73 -7.57 8.95
C TYR A 288 8.02 -8.06 7.53
N VAL A 289 6.99 -8.06 6.69
CA VAL A 289 7.15 -8.25 5.25
C VAL A 289 7.70 -6.94 4.68
N VAL A 290 8.93 -6.97 4.20
CA VAL A 290 9.56 -5.84 3.48
C VAL A 290 9.54 -6.10 1.98
N ASN A 291 9.98 -7.27 1.54
CA ASN A 291 10.02 -7.65 0.13
C ASN A 291 9.68 -9.12 -0.08
N THR A 292 9.27 -9.47 -1.29
CA THR A 292 9.07 -10.87 -1.72
C THR A 292 9.83 -11.14 -3.01
N SER A 293 10.13 -12.41 -3.29
CA SER A 293 10.69 -12.81 -4.59
C SER A 293 9.72 -12.50 -5.73
N GLU A 294 8.43 -12.69 -5.48
CA GLU A 294 7.37 -12.45 -6.45
C GLU A 294 7.28 -10.99 -6.89
N PHE A 295 7.40 -10.03 -5.95
CA PHE A 295 7.49 -8.61 -6.30
C PHE A 295 8.60 -8.34 -7.32
N ASN A 296 9.79 -8.90 -7.08
CA ASN A 296 10.94 -8.72 -7.96
C ASN A 296 10.71 -9.35 -9.33
N GLU A 297 10.10 -10.53 -9.40
CA GLU A 297 9.73 -11.20 -10.65
C GLU A 297 8.71 -10.39 -11.45
N VAL A 298 7.66 -9.89 -10.79
CA VAL A 298 6.62 -9.05 -11.40
C VAL A 298 7.21 -7.72 -11.89
N LYS A 299 8.05 -7.07 -11.08
CA LYS A 299 8.74 -5.84 -11.45
C LYS A 299 9.63 -6.04 -12.68
N ASN A 300 10.39 -7.13 -12.72
CA ASN A 300 11.24 -7.48 -13.87
C ASN A 300 10.41 -7.78 -15.12
N ARG A 301 9.32 -8.55 -14.99
CA ARG A 301 8.38 -8.84 -16.07
C ARG A 301 7.76 -7.56 -16.63
N LEU A 302 7.32 -6.66 -15.76
CA LEU A 302 6.75 -5.37 -16.14
C LEU A 302 7.77 -4.51 -16.90
N ALA A 303 9.01 -4.44 -16.42
CA ALA A 303 10.08 -3.73 -17.10
C ALA A 303 10.36 -4.29 -18.51
N MET A 304 10.27 -5.61 -18.70
CA MET A 304 10.41 -6.23 -20.04
C MET A 304 9.23 -5.87 -20.95
N ILE A 305 8.01 -5.84 -20.43
CA ILE A 305 6.81 -5.45 -21.19
C ILE A 305 6.93 -4.01 -21.67
N GLU A 306 7.28 -3.08 -20.79
CA GLU A 306 7.47 -1.66 -21.16
C GLU A 306 8.61 -1.48 -22.16
N ASN A 307 9.75 -2.15 -21.94
CA ASN A 307 10.89 -2.05 -22.84
C ASN A 307 10.59 -2.61 -24.23
N ARG A 308 9.89 -3.74 -24.32
CA ARG A 308 9.48 -4.32 -25.61
C ARG A 308 8.57 -3.35 -26.37
N ARG A 309 7.58 -2.77 -25.69
CA ARG A 309 6.67 -1.78 -26.31
C ARG A 309 7.40 -0.52 -26.77
N LYS A 310 8.33 0.01 -25.97
CA LYS A 310 9.21 1.13 -26.39
C LYS A 310 10.02 0.83 -27.65
N VAL A 311 10.40 -0.43 -27.86
CA VAL A 311 11.07 -0.87 -29.10
C VAL A 311 10.07 -0.94 -30.25
N ASP A 312 8.88 -1.48 -30.01
CA ASP A 312 7.81 -1.61 -31.01
C ASP A 312 7.36 -0.22 -31.51
N ASP A 313 7.12 0.75 -30.62
CA ASP A 313 6.76 2.14 -30.98
C ASP A 313 7.85 2.85 -31.78
N LYS A 314 9.13 2.51 -31.54
CA LYS A 314 10.29 3.04 -32.29
C LYS A 314 10.56 2.28 -33.60
N SER A 315 9.81 1.23 -33.93
CA SER A 315 10.00 0.45 -35.16
C SER A 315 9.65 1.20 -36.43
N GLY A 316 8.89 2.30 -36.31
CA GLY A 316 8.53 3.20 -37.41
C GLY A 316 9.56 4.30 -37.71
N ASP A 317 10.68 4.38 -36.99
CA ASP A 317 11.71 5.41 -37.20
C ASP A 317 12.60 5.06 -38.43
N PRO A 318 12.58 5.86 -39.52
CA PRO A 318 13.39 5.61 -40.71
C PRO A 318 14.91 5.71 -40.47
N ASN A 319 15.36 6.28 -39.35
CA ASN A 319 16.78 6.42 -39.01
C ASN A 319 17.34 5.28 -38.13
N LYS A 320 16.58 4.21 -37.91
CA LYS A 320 17.03 3.08 -37.09
C LYS A 320 18.12 2.24 -37.80
N PRO A 321 19.17 1.79 -37.09
CA PRO A 321 20.12 0.81 -37.61
C PRO A 321 19.39 -0.48 -38.01
N GLN A 322 19.41 -0.81 -39.30
CA GLN A 322 18.86 -2.05 -39.82
C GLN A 322 19.97 -3.09 -40.00
N LEU A 323 19.77 -4.28 -39.46
CA LEU A 323 20.60 -5.43 -39.78
C LEU A 323 20.29 -5.88 -41.21
N ARG A 324 21.18 -5.59 -42.16
CA ARG A 324 21.13 -6.22 -43.49
C ARG A 324 21.43 -7.71 -43.34
N LYS A 325 20.40 -8.56 -43.47
CA LYS A 325 20.61 -9.99 -43.68
C LYS A 325 21.30 -10.19 -45.03
N LYS A 326 22.38 -10.97 -45.04
CA LYS A 326 23.11 -11.30 -46.28
C LYS A 326 22.17 -12.09 -47.20
N PRO A 327 22.00 -11.69 -48.48
CA PRO A 327 21.22 -12.47 -49.44
C PRO A 327 21.81 -13.88 -49.51
N GLY A 328 21.00 -14.91 -49.22
CA GLY A 328 21.42 -16.31 -49.27
C GLY A 328 21.70 -17.00 -47.91
N SER A 329 21.40 -16.37 -46.77
CA SER A 329 21.47 -17.00 -45.44
C SER A 329 20.12 -17.56 -44.95
N GLY A 330 19.31 -18.07 -45.88
CA GLY A 330 18.11 -18.83 -45.54
C GLY A 330 18.47 -20.27 -45.26
N THR A 331 18.54 -20.66 -43.99
CA THR A 331 18.31 -22.05 -43.61
C THR A 331 16.79 -22.23 -43.62
N SER A 332 16.32 -22.95 -44.63
CA SER A 332 14.93 -23.36 -44.78
C SER A 332 14.56 -24.28 -43.62
N ASP A 333 13.50 -23.95 -42.90
CA ASP A 333 12.68 -24.96 -42.23
C ASP A 333 11.21 -24.63 -42.50
N ASP A 334 10.65 -25.45 -43.38
CA ASP A 334 9.24 -25.56 -43.76
C ASP A 334 8.43 -26.29 -42.68
N LYS A 335 7.19 -25.83 -42.48
CA LYS A 335 5.94 -26.56 -42.15
C LYS A 335 4.85 -25.49 -41.99
N ASP A 336 3.71 -25.48 -42.67
CA ASP A 336 2.89 -26.55 -43.22
C ASP A 336 2.17 -26.08 -44.51
N SER A 337 2.19 -26.89 -45.56
CA SER A 337 0.97 -27.29 -46.27
C SER A 337 1.31 -28.38 -47.28
N LYS A 338 0.71 -29.57 -47.11
CA LYS A 338 0.40 -30.46 -48.22
C LYS A 338 -0.92 -31.16 -47.92
N GLY A 339 -1.94 -30.79 -48.69
CA GLY A 339 -2.94 -31.75 -49.17
C GLY A 339 -2.32 -32.57 -50.30
N ASP A 340 -2.84 -33.78 -50.45
CA ASP A 340 -2.44 -34.84 -51.38
C ASP A 340 -2.28 -34.38 -52.83
N ASP A 341 -1.32 -34.98 -53.54
CA ASP A 341 -1.61 -35.91 -54.64
C ASP A 341 -0.32 -36.45 -55.28
N ASP A 342 -0.50 -37.63 -55.86
CA ASP A 342 0.43 -38.62 -56.36
C ASP A 342 1.60 -38.14 -57.25
N GLU A 343 2.77 -38.76 -57.05
CA GLU A 343 3.54 -39.51 -58.07
C GLU A 343 4.96 -39.80 -57.55
N ARG A 344 5.28 -41.08 -57.34
CA ARG A 344 6.67 -41.53 -57.11
C ARG A 344 7.32 -41.88 -58.44
N PRO A 345 8.50 -41.32 -58.80
CA PRO A 345 9.36 -41.92 -59.79
C PRO A 345 10.49 -42.71 -59.12
N THR A 346 10.58 -44.00 -59.47
CA THR A 346 11.66 -44.91 -59.09
C THR A 346 12.95 -44.62 -59.85
N LEU A 347 14.08 -44.77 -59.16
CA LEU A 347 15.45 -44.71 -59.69
C LEU A 347 15.67 -45.78 -60.78
N LYS A 348 16.08 -45.37 -61.99
CA LYS A 348 16.79 -46.25 -62.92
C LYS A 348 18.27 -45.93 -62.90
N ARG A 349 19.07 -46.97 -62.64
CA ARG A 349 20.52 -46.95 -62.70
C ARG A 349 20.96 -47.54 -64.04
N ARG A 350 21.89 -46.83 -64.69
CA ARG A 350 22.52 -46.99 -66.01
C ARG A 350 21.74 -46.47 -67.20
#